data_AF-A0A6I2UR30-F1
#
_entry.id   AF-A0A6I2UR30-F1
#
_cell.length_a   1.000
_cell.length_b   1.000
_cell.length_c   1.000
_cell.angle_alpha   90.00
_cell.angle_beta   90.00
_cell.angle_gamma   90.00
#
_symmetry.space_group_name_H-M   'P 1'
#
loop_
_entity.id
_entity.type
_entity.pdbx_description
1 polymer ?
#
loop_
_entity_poly.entity_id
_entity_poly.type
_entity_poly.pdbx_seq_one_letter_code
_entity_poly.pdbx_strand_id
1 'polypeptide(L)'
;MKYTKEQRLDIGRRIYDGEISRYEAAEEYGINEQTARNYMRMYRDANQLPPKQGRRSICAPSFKKAPAELDELKAMTKEELIQELIKAKITEARLKKGYEVKRDGTVILYGNKIIK
;
A
#
# COMPACT_ATOMS: atom_id res chain seq x y z
N MET A 1 12.50 -3.18 -37.11
CA MET A 1 11.78 -3.64 -35.89
C MET A 1 11.30 -5.07 -36.14
N LYS A 2 11.55 -6.02 -35.23
CA LYS A 2 11.31 -7.46 -35.44
C LYS A 2 9.81 -7.85 -35.49
N TYR A 3 8.94 -7.07 -34.86
CA TYR A 3 7.50 -7.35 -34.75
C TYR A 3 6.64 -6.15 -35.18
N THR A 4 5.48 -6.43 -35.80
CA THR A 4 4.47 -5.44 -36.19
C THR A 4 3.71 -4.90 -34.97
N LYS A 5 2.97 -3.79 -35.12
CA LYS A 5 2.24 -3.17 -33.99
C LYS A 5 1.22 -4.14 -33.37
N GLU A 6 0.52 -4.90 -34.19
CA GLU A 6 -0.49 -5.88 -33.76
C GLU A 6 0.15 -7.03 -32.98
N GLN A 7 1.26 -7.57 -33.48
CA GLN A 7 2.01 -8.62 -32.78
C GLN A 7 2.52 -8.15 -31.40
N ARG A 8 2.93 -6.89 -31.27
CA ARG A 8 3.35 -6.33 -29.97
C ARG A 8 2.20 -6.25 -28.99
N LEU A 9 1.00 -5.88 -29.47
CA LEU A 9 -0.20 -5.83 -28.64
C LEU A 9 -0.62 -7.24 -28.21
N ASP A 10 -0.52 -8.22 -29.09
CA ASP A 10 -0.82 -9.62 -28.80
C ASP A 10 0.13 -10.19 -27.73
N ILE A 11 1.44 -10.01 -27.89
CA ILE A 11 2.44 -10.38 -26.87
C ILE A 11 2.17 -9.66 -25.54
N GLY A 12 1.83 -8.36 -25.61
CA GLY A 12 1.48 -7.55 -24.44
C GLY A 12 0.24 -8.06 -23.70
N ARG A 13 -0.77 -8.54 -24.44
CA ARG A 13 -1.98 -9.18 -23.90
C ARG A 13 -1.64 -10.43 -23.12
N ARG A 14 -0.89 -11.36 -23.74
CA ARG A 14 -0.49 -12.64 -23.11
C ARG A 14 0.25 -12.41 -21.79
N ILE A 15 1.12 -11.40 -21.74
CA ILE A 15 1.84 -10.99 -20.52
C ILE A 15 0.89 -10.36 -19.48
N TYR A 16 -0.08 -9.55 -19.91
CA TYR A 16 -1.03 -8.88 -19.03
C TYR A 16 -1.97 -9.88 -18.35
N ASP A 17 -2.52 -10.81 -19.12
CA ASP A 17 -3.43 -11.85 -18.65
C ASP A 17 -2.68 -12.89 -17.79
N GLY A 18 -1.36 -12.95 -17.91
CA GLY A 18 -0.50 -13.84 -17.12
C GLY A 18 -0.34 -15.23 -17.73
N GLU A 19 -0.62 -15.39 -19.03
CA GLU A 19 -0.34 -16.61 -19.79
C GLU A 19 1.15 -16.90 -19.87
N ILE A 20 1.96 -15.85 -20.02
CA ILE A 20 3.41 -15.91 -20.03
C ILE A 20 3.99 -14.81 -19.14
N SER A 21 5.08 -15.12 -18.45
CA SER A 21 5.87 -14.14 -17.73
C SER A 21 6.63 -13.23 -18.68
N ARG A 22 7.03 -12.05 -18.19
CA ARG A 22 7.90 -11.13 -18.96
C ARG A 22 9.26 -11.76 -19.29
N TYR A 23 9.73 -12.68 -18.46
CA TYR A 23 10.96 -13.44 -18.68
C TYR A 23 10.75 -14.52 -19.74
N GLU A 24 9.66 -15.28 -19.67
CA GLU A 24 9.32 -16.30 -20.67
C GLU A 24 9.09 -15.67 -22.04
N ALA A 25 8.41 -14.52 -22.09
CA ALA A 25 8.25 -13.76 -23.33
C ALA A 25 9.59 -13.25 -23.91
N ALA A 26 10.59 -12.99 -23.06
CA ALA A 26 11.91 -12.59 -23.53
C ALA A 26 12.61 -13.74 -24.25
N GLU A 27 12.55 -14.94 -23.67
CA GLU A 27 13.10 -16.17 -24.25
C GLU A 27 12.35 -16.61 -25.52
N GLU A 28 11.02 -16.72 -25.46
CA GLU A 28 10.17 -17.24 -26.55
C GLU A 28 10.25 -16.38 -27.82
N TYR A 29 10.24 -15.06 -27.66
CA TYR A 29 10.27 -14.12 -28.79
C TYR A 29 11.67 -13.59 -29.09
N GLY A 30 12.68 -13.96 -28.30
CA GLY A 30 14.04 -13.43 -28.41
C GLY A 30 14.04 -11.89 -28.35
N ILE A 31 13.36 -11.33 -27.35
CA ILE A 31 13.29 -9.89 -27.07
C ILE A 31 13.83 -9.62 -25.67
N ASN A 32 14.25 -8.38 -25.40
CA ASN A 32 14.64 -8.00 -24.05
C ASN A 32 13.41 -8.00 -23.11
N GLU A 33 13.58 -8.39 -21.84
CA GLU A 33 12.57 -8.27 -20.77
C GLU A 33 11.95 -6.87 -20.71
N GLN A 34 12.76 -5.83 -20.91
CA GLN A 34 12.27 -4.44 -20.95
C GLN A 34 11.36 -4.17 -22.15
N THR A 35 11.63 -4.80 -23.29
CA THR A 35 10.78 -4.72 -24.48
C THR A 35 9.45 -5.45 -24.26
N ALA A 36 9.48 -6.62 -23.63
CA ALA A 36 8.28 -7.35 -23.21
C ALA A 36 7.42 -6.52 -22.24
N ARG A 37 8.06 -5.84 -21.26
CA ARG A 37 7.41 -4.88 -20.35
C ARG A 37 6.76 -3.71 -21.11
N ASN A 38 7.41 -3.19 -22.15
CA ASN A 38 6.86 -2.12 -22.98
C ASN A 38 5.66 -2.59 -23.80
N TYR A 39 5.69 -3.80 -24.36
CA TYR A 39 4.56 -4.38 -25.09
C TYR A 39 3.34 -4.55 -24.19
N MET A 40 3.54 -5.02 -22.95
CA MET A 40 2.49 -5.09 -21.93
C MET A 40 1.89 -3.70 -21.60
N ARG A 41 2.72 -2.65 -21.48
CA ARG A 41 2.23 -1.27 -21.29
C ARG A 41 1.43 -0.78 -22.50
N MET A 42 1.92 -1.03 -23.71
CA MET A 42 1.20 -0.64 -24.94
C MET A 42 -0.18 -1.28 -25.01
N TYR A 43 -0.31 -2.56 -24.66
CA TYR A 43 -1.60 -3.24 -24.60
C TYR A 43 -2.53 -2.61 -23.56
N ARG A 44 -2.02 -2.30 -22.37
CA ARG A 44 -2.80 -1.66 -21.31
C ARG A 44 -3.30 -0.28 -21.74
N ASP A 45 -2.42 0.55 -22.32
CA ASP A 45 -2.76 1.92 -22.72
C ASP A 45 -3.76 1.92 -23.89
N ALA A 46 -3.62 0.99 -24.85
CA ALA A 46 -4.57 0.83 -25.96
C ALA A 46 -5.98 0.44 -25.50
N ASN A 47 -6.10 -0.32 -24.41
CA ASN A 47 -7.36 -0.79 -23.85
C ASN A 47 -7.83 0.00 -22.62
N GLN A 48 -7.11 1.07 -22.24
CA GLN A 48 -7.39 1.90 -21.06
C GLN A 48 -7.57 1.10 -19.77
N LEU A 49 -6.81 0.00 -19.65
CA LEU A 49 -6.91 -0.91 -18.50
C LEU A 49 -6.20 -0.31 -17.28
N PRO A 50 -6.70 -0.56 -16.06
CA PRO A 50 -6.03 -0.10 -14.85
C PRO A 50 -4.61 -0.68 -14.78
N PRO A 51 -3.63 0.04 -14.19
CA PRO A 51 -2.30 -0.51 -13.97
C PRO A 51 -2.41 -1.82 -13.18
N LYS A 52 -1.88 -2.93 -13.72
CA LYS A 52 -1.77 -4.20 -13.00
C LYS A 52 -1.10 -3.87 -11.66
N GLN A 53 -1.84 -4.02 -10.57
CA GLN A 53 -1.32 -3.85 -9.23
C GLN A 53 -0.28 -4.94 -9.05
N GLY A 54 0.97 -4.64 -9.44
CA GLY A 54 2.10 -5.39 -8.95
C GLY A 54 1.97 -5.38 -7.43
N ARG A 55 2.11 -6.54 -6.79
CA ARG A 55 2.38 -6.59 -5.35
C ARG A 55 3.46 -5.55 -5.11
N ARG A 56 3.08 -4.39 -4.58
CA ARG A 56 3.99 -3.25 -4.47
C ARG A 56 5.15 -3.78 -3.64
N SER A 57 6.37 -3.74 -4.18
CA SER A 57 7.55 -3.89 -3.35
C SER A 57 7.43 -2.84 -2.26
N ILE A 58 7.24 -3.31 -1.03
CA ILE A 58 7.20 -2.59 0.25
C ILE A 58 7.46 -1.10 0.07
N CYS A 59 6.43 -0.34 -0.31
CA CYS A 59 6.50 1.11 -0.41
C CYS A 59 5.77 1.62 0.82
N ALA A 60 6.57 1.87 1.86
CA ALA A 60 6.25 2.44 3.17
C ALA A 60 5.06 1.79 3.91
N PRO A 61 5.18 1.44 5.20
CA PRO A 61 3.99 1.20 6.00
C PRO A 61 3.21 2.52 6.00
N SER A 62 2.12 2.58 5.23
CA SER A 62 1.13 3.62 5.43
C SER A 62 0.60 3.37 6.83
N PHE A 63 1.05 4.18 7.80
CA PHE A 63 0.42 4.26 9.11
C PHE A 63 -0.98 4.83 8.89
N LYS A 64 -1.89 4.01 8.35
CA LYS A 64 -3.31 4.26 8.49
C LYS A 64 -3.62 3.91 9.92
N LYS A 65 -3.37 4.86 10.84
CA LYS A 65 -4.25 4.96 11.99
C LYS A 65 -5.61 5.19 11.34
N ALA A 66 -6.49 4.19 11.39
CA ALA A 66 -7.85 4.38 10.93
C ALA A 66 -8.34 5.65 11.63
N PRO A 67 -8.65 6.74 10.91
CA PRO A 67 -9.43 7.78 11.53
C PRO A 67 -10.70 7.07 11.98
N ALA A 68 -11.11 7.23 13.24
CA ALA A 68 -12.47 6.86 13.63
C ALA A 68 -13.38 7.40 12.51
N GLU A 69 -14.19 6.52 11.92
CA GLU A 69 -14.99 6.90 10.76
C GLU A 69 -15.80 8.12 11.19
N LEU A 70 -15.76 9.19 10.42
CA LEU A 70 -16.29 10.50 10.83
C LEU A 70 -17.78 10.42 11.21
N ASP A 71 -18.47 9.41 10.68
CA ASP A 71 -19.83 9.04 10.99
C ASP A 71 -20.00 8.46 12.42
N GLU A 72 -19.04 7.69 12.94
CA GLU A 72 -19.03 7.20 14.32
C GLU A 72 -18.91 8.34 15.32
N LEU A 73 -18.04 9.32 15.02
CA LEU A 73 -17.88 10.53 15.84
C LEU A 73 -19.15 11.39 15.86
N LYS A 74 -19.87 11.44 14.73
CA LYS A 74 -21.11 12.21 14.59
C LYS A 74 -22.30 11.54 15.29
N ALA A 75 -22.28 10.22 15.42
CA ALA A 75 -23.31 9.44 16.11
C ALA A 75 -23.18 9.52 17.65
N MET A 76 -22.03 9.91 18.18
CA MET A 76 -21.81 10.05 19.63
C MET A 76 -22.53 11.25 20.22
N THR A 77 -22.91 11.10 21.49
CA THR A 77 -23.46 12.18 22.29
C THR A 77 -22.36 13.18 22.71
N LYS A 78 -22.77 14.40 23.08
CA LYS A 78 -21.85 15.46 23.53
C LYS A 78 -20.94 15.00 24.67
N GLU A 79 -21.45 14.19 25.58
CA GLU A 79 -20.71 13.70 26.75
C GLU A 79 -19.65 12.66 26.36
N GLU A 80 -19.98 11.75 25.46
CA GLU A 80 -19.05 10.74 24.93
C GLU A 80 -17.88 11.39 24.20
N LEU A 81 -18.16 12.41 23.37
CA LEU A 81 -17.12 13.20 22.70
C LEU A 81 -16.16 13.88 23.69
N ILE A 82 -16.70 14.44 24.77
CA ILE A 82 -15.87 15.04 25.83
C ILE A 82 -14.99 13.97 26.49
N GLN A 83 -15.53 12.79 26.77
CA GLN A 83 -14.78 11.69 27.36
C GLN A 83 -13.67 11.18 26.43
N GLU A 84 -13.92 11.09 25.13
CA GLU A 84 -12.89 10.71 24.15
C GLU A 84 -11.75 11.72 24.10
N LEU A 85 -12.06 13.02 24.09
CA LEU A 85 -11.05 14.07 24.13
C LEU A 85 -10.21 13.99 25.42
N ILE A 86 -10.84 13.71 26.56
CA ILE A 86 -10.14 13.50 27.83
C ILE A 86 -9.20 12.29 27.73
N LYS A 87 -9.69 11.15 27.23
CA LYS A 87 -8.88 9.93 27.04
C LYS A 87 -7.69 10.20 26.12
N ALA A 88 -7.92 10.89 24.99
CA ALA A 88 -6.88 11.25 24.03
C ALA A 88 -5.77 12.10 24.69
N LYS A 89 -6.14 13.18 25.41
CA LYS A 89 -5.18 14.04 26.14
C LYS A 89 -4.39 13.27 27.19
N ILE A 90 -5.04 12.35 27.92
CA ILE A 90 -4.37 11.50 28.91
C ILE A 90 -3.35 10.59 28.21
N THR A 91 -3.72 9.93 27.12
CA THR A 91 -2.80 9.05 26.38
C THR A 91 -1.61 9.82 25.82
N GLU A 92 -1.83 11.02 25.28
CA GLU A 92 -0.76 11.89 24.79
C GLU A 92 0.21 12.29 25.90
N ALA A 93 -0.31 12.72 27.07
CA ALA A 93 0.52 13.09 28.21
C ALA A 93 1.34 11.89 28.74
N ARG A 94 0.76 10.68 28.75
CA ARG A 94 1.46 9.45 29.15
C ARG A 94 2.57 9.07 28.17
N LEU A 95 2.27 9.12 26.86
CA LEU A 95 3.26 8.87 25.81
C LEU A 95 4.42 9.87 25.88
N LYS A 96 4.14 11.15 26.15
CA LYS A 96 5.18 12.17 26.37
C LYS A 96 6.07 11.86 27.57
N LYS A 97 5.52 11.24 28.61
CA LYS A 97 6.29 10.72 29.75
C LYS A 97 6.96 9.37 29.47
N GLY A 98 6.83 8.84 28.25
CA GLY A 98 7.45 7.60 27.84
C GLY A 98 6.78 6.37 28.41
N TYR A 99 5.45 6.39 28.63
CA TYR A 99 4.75 5.18 29.05
C TYR A 99 3.34 5.05 28.48
N GLU A 100 2.87 3.81 28.40
CA GLU A 100 1.51 3.45 27.99
C GLU A 100 0.90 2.50 29.03
N VAL A 101 -0.43 2.56 29.20
CA VAL A 101 -1.16 1.68 30.10
C VAL A 101 -2.16 0.89 29.29
N LYS A 102 -2.05 -0.44 29.33
CA LYS A 102 -2.96 -1.37 28.67
C LYS A 102 -4.25 -1.56 29.47
N ARG A 103 -5.29 -2.11 28.83
CA ARG A 103 -6.64 -2.30 29.42
C ARG A 103 -6.66 -3.22 30.65
N ASP A 104 -5.68 -4.12 30.76
CA ASP A 104 -5.43 -5.00 31.91
C ASP A 104 -4.72 -4.29 33.07
N GLY A 105 -4.46 -2.98 32.96
CA GLY A 105 -3.73 -2.18 33.95
C GLY A 105 -2.22 -2.28 33.84
N THR A 106 -1.69 -3.06 32.89
CA THR A 106 -0.25 -3.23 32.70
C THR A 106 0.39 -1.95 32.15
N VAL A 107 1.44 -1.46 32.82
CA VAL A 107 2.19 -0.27 32.41
C VAL A 107 3.43 -0.66 31.60
N ILE A 108 3.58 -0.10 30.42
CA ILE A 108 4.76 -0.25 29.55
C ILE A 108 5.57 1.04 29.62
N LEU A 109 6.81 0.96 30.09
CA LEU A 109 7.76 2.07 30.08
C LEU A 109 8.64 1.99 28.83
N TYR A 110 8.57 3.02 28.00
CA TYR A 110 9.49 3.25 26.89
C TYR A 110 10.68 4.04 27.41
N GLY A 111 11.75 3.33 27.76
CA GLY A 111 13.00 3.96 28.19
C GLY A 111 13.66 4.74 27.05
N ASN A 112 13.96 6.02 27.28
CA ASN A 112 14.84 6.80 26.41
C ASN A 112 16.26 6.22 26.48
N LYS A 113 16.63 5.37 25.51
CA LYS A 113 18.05 5.09 25.24
C LYS A 113 18.68 6.36 24.71
N ILE A 114 19.21 7.21 25.60
CA ILE A 114 20.23 8.18 25.22
C ILE A 114 21.50 7.37 24.97
N ILE A 115 21.79 7.11 23.71
CA ILE A 115 23.11 6.63 23.28
C ILE A 115 24.05 7.82 23.50
N LYS A 116 25.03 7.67 24.39
CA LYS A 116 26.08 8.65 24.65
C LYS A 116 27.40 8.09 24.15
#